data_AF-A0A2V9VCY6-F1
#
_entry.id   AF-A0A2V9VCY6-F1
#
_cell.length_a   1.000
_cell.length_b   1.000
_cell.length_c   1.000
_cell.angle_alpha   90.00
_cell.angle_beta   90.00
_cell.angle_gamma   90.00
#
_symmetry.space_group_name_H-M   'P 1'
#
loop_
_entity.id
_entity.type
_entity.pdbx_description
1 polymer ?
#
loop_
_entity_poly.entity_id
_entity_poly.type
_entity_poly.pdbx_seq_one_letter_code
_entity_poly.pdbx_strand_id
1 'polypeptide(L)'
;MFAPNIALPDGNATFLMLLRWIHFLAGITWIGLLYFFNLVNVPFMKELDAPTKGKVIPSRGNIVGADAHNGGGSPGAVMGRFFLIWTIVWAILYACLIPGKGVLDKGPVLAAIYAVVIVIAAWLFLCWNNHGWESNRLLSIGIGGGISWMMMLNVWGVIWRIQKRLILWTRDNATNGTPIPEKSKAMARMAFLTSRANAFFSIPMLFFMGAASHYPMFGK
;
A
#
# COMPACT_ATOMS: atom_id res chain seq x y z
N MET A 1 -48.77 -17.21 -6.19
CA MET A 1 -47.63 -17.97 -6.74
C MET A 1 -46.46 -16.99 -6.86
N PHE A 2 -45.45 -17.08 -6.00
CA PHE A 2 -44.29 -16.19 -6.03
C PHE A 2 -43.35 -16.62 -7.16
N ALA A 3 -43.51 -16.04 -8.35
CA ALA A 3 -42.55 -16.25 -9.42
C ALA A 3 -41.27 -15.43 -9.10
N PRO A 4 -40.07 -16.02 -9.14
CA PRO A 4 -38.84 -15.28 -8.92
C PRO A 4 -38.66 -14.25 -10.04
N ASN A 5 -38.51 -12.98 -9.67
CA ASN A 5 -38.19 -11.91 -10.60
C ASN A 5 -36.68 -11.92 -10.87
N ILE A 6 -36.29 -12.50 -12.00
CA ILE A 6 -34.90 -12.56 -12.44
C ILE A 6 -34.68 -11.45 -13.48
N ALA A 7 -34.06 -10.35 -13.04
CA ALA A 7 -33.61 -9.29 -13.94
C ALA A 7 -32.19 -9.60 -14.43
N LEU A 8 -32.00 -9.67 -15.75
CA LEU A 8 -30.67 -9.83 -16.32
C LEU A 8 -29.91 -8.49 -16.24
N PRO A 9 -28.63 -8.49 -15.82
CA PRO A 9 -27.83 -7.28 -15.74
C PRO A 9 -27.62 -6.69 -17.13
N ASP A 10 -27.61 -5.35 -17.21
CA ASP A 10 -27.27 -4.63 -18.44
C ASP A 10 -25.80 -4.85 -18.85
N GLY A 11 -25.44 -4.39 -20.04
CA GLY A 11 -24.09 -4.58 -20.59
C GLY A 11 -22.98 -3.95 -19.72
N ASN A 12 -23.29 -2.84 -19.05
CA ASN A 12 -22.33 -2.15 -18.18
C ASN A 12 -22.13 -2.92 -16.86
N ALA A 13 -23.21 -3.40 -16.23
CA ALA A 13 -23.18 -4.24 -15.05
C ALA A 13 -22.45 -5.56 -15.32
N THR A 14 -22.65 -6.15 -16.50
CA THR A 14 -21.94 -7.36 -16.95
C THR A 14 -20.44 -7.10 -17.12
N PHE A 15 -20.07 -5.98 -17.75
CA PHE A 15 -18.67 -5.58 -17.92
C PHE A 15 -17.96 -5.32 -16.58
N LEU A 16 -18.59 -4.59 -15.66
CA LEU A 16 -18.06 -4.34 -14.32
C LEU A 16 -17.92 -5.63 -13.49
N MET A 17 -18.84 -6.58 -13.67
CA MET A 17 -18.73 -7.90 -13.06
C MET A 17 -17.51 -8.66 -13.60
N LEU A 18 -17.29 -8.67 -14.92
CA LEU A 18 -16.12 -9.29 -15.53
C LEU A 18 -14.80 -8.67 -15.03
N LEU A 19 -14.72 -7.34 -14.92
CA LEU A 19 -13.55 -6.67 -14.35
C LEU A 19 -13.27 -7.07 -12.89
N ARG A 20 -14.32 -7.22 -12.07
CA ARG A 20 -14.17 -7.71 -10.68
C ARG A 20 -13.61 -9.12 -10.65
N TRP A 21 -14.11 -10.02 -11.50
CA TRP A 21 -13.59 -11.39 -11.60
C TRP A 21 -12.14 -11.45 -12.04
N ILE A 22 -11.74 -10.63 -13.02
CA ILE A 22 -10.34 -10.51 -13.44
C ILE A 22 -9.47 -10.04 -12.27
N HIS A 23 -9.92 -9.04 -11.51
CA HIS A 23 -9.20 -8.56 -10.33
C HIS A 23 -9.06 -9.63 -9.24
N PHE A 24 -10.12 -10.40 -8.96
CA PHE A 24 -10.07 -11.51 -7.99
C PHE A 24 -9.11 -12.62 -8.44
N LEU A 25 -9.17 -13.04 -9.70
CA LEU A 25 -8.27 -14.06 -10.25
C LEU A 25 -6.82 -13.60 -10.20
N ALA A 26 -6.53 -12.35 -10.58
CA ALA A 26 -5.19 -11.77 -10.48
C ALA A 26 -4.70 -11.75 -9.02
N GLY A 27 -5.57 -11.39 -8.06
CA GLY A 27 -5.25 -11.43 -6.63
C GLY A 27 -4.93 -12.83 -6.11
N ILE A 28 -5.72 -13.84 -6.50
CA ILE A 28 -5.49 -15.25 -6.13
C ILE A 28 -4.17 -15.76 -6.71
N THR A 29 -3.90 -15.52 -7.99
CA THR A 29 -2.64 -15.93 -8.64
C THR A 29 -1.44 -15.24 -7.98
N TRP A 30 -1.54 -13.96 -7.65
CA TRP A 30 -0.47 -13.21 -7.00
C TRP A 30 -0.15 -13.74 -5.61
N ILE A 31 -1.16 -13.95 -4.78
CA ILE A 31 -0.98 -14.51 -3.43
C ILE A 31 -0.43 -15.94 -3.51
N GLY A 32 -0.95 -16.77 -4.41
CA GLY A 32 -0.46 -18.13 -4.62
C GLY A 32 1.02 -18.17 -5.02
N LEU A 33 1.45 -17.27 -5.91
CA LEU A 33 2.83 -17.15 -6.35
C LEU A 33 3.77 -16.69 -5.21
N LEU A 34 3.32 -15.74 -4.38
CA LEU A 34 4.07 -15.32 -3.20
C LEU A 34 4.26 -16.46 -2.20
N TYR A 35 3.22 -17.26 -1.95
CA TYR A 35 3.35 -18.42 -1.06
C TYR A 35 4.26 -19.50 -1.65
N PHE A 36 4.17 -19.79 -2.94
CA PHE A 36 5.09 -20.71 -3.60
C PHE A 36 6.55 -20.27 -3.43
N PHE A 37 6.86 -18.99 -3.68
CA PHE A 37 8.23 -18.51 -3.56
C PHE A 37 8.76 -18.57 -2.12
N ASN A 38 7.94 -18.24 -1.13
CA ASN A 38 8.38 -18.19 0.26
C ASN A 38 8.40 -19.54 0.95
N LEU A 39 7.39 -20.39 0.71
CA LEU A 39 7.18 -21.64 1.45
C LEU A 39 7.74 -22.86 0.74
N VAL A 40 7.97 -22.79 -0.57
CA VAL A 40 8.45 -23.93 -1.37
C VAL A 40 9.82 -23.61 -1.99
N ASN A 41 9.92 -22.53 -2.76
CA ASN A 41 11.14 -22.22 -3.51
C ASN A 41 12.33 -21.88 -2.59
N VAL A 42 12.11 -21.06 -1.54
CA VAL A 42 13.20 -20.70 -0.61
C VAL A 42 13.74 -21.91 0.17
N PRO A 43 12.92 -22.80 0.76
CA PRO A 43 13.40 -24.04 1.36
C PRO A 43 14.09 -24.96 0.35
N PHE A 44 13.48 -25.19 -0.82
CA PHE A 44 14.07 -26.01 -1.89
C PHE A 44 15.46 -25.53 -2.31
N MET A 45 15.64 -24.22 -2.46
CA MET A 45 16.94 -23.63 -2.81
C MET A 45 18.00 -23.77 -1.71
N LYS A 46 17.63 -24.04 -0.47
CA LYS A 46 18.59 -24.33 0.61
C LYS A 46 19.09 -25.77 0.57
N GLU A 47 18.31 -26.69 0.01
CA GLU A 47 18.64 -28.12 -0.10
C GLU A 47 19.58 -28.42 -1.27
N LEU A 48 19.66 -27.54 -2.27
CA LEU A 48 20.60 -27.69 -3.38
C LEU A 48 22.04 -27.38 -2.95
N ASP A 49 23.00 -28.15 -3.47
CA ASP A 49 24.43 -27.87 -3.34
C ASP A 49 24.88 -26.75 -4.30
N ALA A 50 25.96 -26.07 -3.97
CA ALA A 50 26.45 -24.90 -4.73
C ALA A 50 26.69 -25.17 -6.23
N PRO A 51 27.28 -26.32 -6.64
CA PRO A 51 27.40 -26.70 -8.05
C PRO A 51 26.04 -26.82 -8.78
N THR A 52 25.04 -27.41 -8.14
CA THR A 52 23.71 -27.62 -8.74
C THR A 52 22.94 -26.31 -8.90
N LYS A 53 23.02 -25.40 -7.91
CA LYS A 53 22.42 -24.05 -8.01
C LYS A 53 22.91 -23.31 -9.25
N GLY A 54 24.20 -23.44 -9.60
CA GLY A 54 24.79 -22.82 -10.79
C GLY A 54 24.28 -23.35 -12.13
N LYS A 55 23.64 -24.53 -12.15
CA LYS A 55 23.05 -25.12 -13.37
C LYS A 55 21.57 -24.75 -13.54
N VAL A 56 20.81 -24.65 -12.45
CA VAL A 56 19.36 -24.36 -12.47
C VAL A 56 19.04 -22.88 -12.37
N ILE A 57 19.93 -22.09 -11.75
CA ILE A 57 19.87 -20.63 -11.82
C ILE A 57 20.68 -20.28 -13.07
N PRO A 58 20.05 -19.93 -14.21
CA PRO A 58 20.81 -19.39 -15.32
C PRO A 58 21.64 -18.22 -14.79
N SER A 59 22.90 -18.12 -15.22
CA SER A 59 23.80 -16.98 -14.96
C SER A 59 23.19 -15.71 -15.58
N ARG A 60 22.10 -15.24 -15.01
CA ARG A 60 21.43 -13.97 -15.30
C ARG A 60 21.74 -12.99 -14.18
N GLY A 61 22.98 -12.99 -13.70
CA GLY A 61 23.60 -11.75 -13.26
C GLY A 61 23.96 -10.93 -14.49
N ASN A 62 22.96 -10.27 -15.11
CA ASN A 62 23.09 -9.04 -15.92
C ASN A 62 21.97 -8.69 -16.91
N ILE A 63 20.79 -9.32 -16.89
CA ILE A 63 19.73 -8.82 -17.81
C ILE A 63 19.12 -7.50 -17.34
N VAL A 64 19.04 -7.26 -16.04
CA VAL A 64 18.64 -5.93 -15.53
C VAL A 64 19.76 -4.88 -15.71
N GLY A 65 20.97 -5.29 -16.07
CA GLY A 65 22.13 -4.42 -16.28
C GLY A 65 22.32 -3.99 -17.73
N ALA A 66 22.07 -4.88 -18.69
CA ALA A 66 22.19 -4.57 -20.12
C ALA A 66 21.06 -3.66 -20.62
N ASP A 67 19.83 -3.84 -20.11
CA ASP A 67 18.68 -3.01 -20.49
C ASP A 67 18.67 -1.64 -19.78
N ALA A 68 19.25 -1.54 -18.57
CA ALA A 68 19.45 -0.27 -17.87
C ALA A 68 20.56 0.60 -18.51
N HIS A 69 21.52 -0.02 -19.19
CA HIS A 69 22.60 0.67 -19.90
C HIS A 69 22.13 1.36 -21.20
N ASN A 70 21.03 0.89 -21.80
CA ASN A 70 20.57 1.42 -23.10
C ASN A 70 19.43 2.46 -23.00
N GLY A 71 18.89 2.72 -21.80
CA GLY A 71 17.83 3.72 -21.57
C GLY A 71 18.20 4.85 -20.59
N GLY A 72 19.37 4.80 -19.95
CA GLY A 72 19.84 5.85 -19.04
C GLY A 72 19.19 5.89 -17.65
N GLY A 73 18.45 4.85 -17.22
CA GLY A 73 17.85 4.78 -15.88
C GLY A 73 17.69 3.37 -15.32
N SER A 74 17.72 3.24 -13.99
CA SER A 74 17.62 1.97 -13.26
C SER A 74 16.21 1.76 -12.66
N PRO A 75 15.48 0.70 -13.04
CA PRO A 75 14.22 0.33 -12.39
C PRO A 75 14.35 0.13 -10.88
N GLY A 76 15.52 -0.34 -10.43
CA GLY A 76 15.84 -0.47 -9.00
C GLY A 76 15.93 0.88 -8.28
N ALA A 77 16.39 1.94 -8.97
CA ALA A 77 16.44 3.28 -8.40
C ALA A 77 15.04 3.87 -8.19
N VAL A 78 14.13 3.67 -9.15
CA VAL A 78 12.71 4.10 -9.03
C VAL A 78 12.04 3.40 -7.85
N MET A 79 12.20 2.08 -7.74
CA MET A 79 11.63 1.31 -6.62
C MET A 79 12.27 1.67 -5.27
N GLY A 80 13.58 1.93 -5.24
CA GLY A 80 14.27 2.41 -4.04
C GLY A 80 13.75 3.76 -3.58
N ARG A 81 13.60 4.72 -4.50
CA ARG A 81 13.01 6.05 -4.24
C ARG A 81 11.57 5.93 -3.77
N PHE A 82 10.78 5.06 -4.40
CA PHE A 82 9.41 4.78 -3.98
C PHE A 82 9.33 4.39 -2.49
N PHE A 83 10.03 3.32 -2.08
CA PHE A 83 9.95 2.85 -0.70
C PHE A 83 10.54 3.86 0.28
N LEU A 84 11.62 4.56 -0.11
CA LEU A 84 12.23 5.59 0.72
C LEU A 84 11.26 6.74 1.00
N ILE A 85 10.71 7.36 -0.06
CA ILE A 85 9.82 8.53 0.05
C ILE A 85 8.59 8.14 0.86
N TRP A 86 7.88 7.08 0.45
CA TRP A 86 6.59 6.74 1.04
C TRP A 86 6.71 6.22 2.48
N THR A 87 7.84 5.60 2.85
CA THR A 87 8.08 5.19 4.25
C THR A 87 8.46 6.37 5.13
N ILE A 88 9.29 7.31 4.64
CA ILE A 88 9.62 8.54 5.37
C ILE A 88 8.36 9.37 5.59
N VAL A 89 7.55 9.55 4.55
CA VAL A 89 6.28 10.27 4.62
C VAL A 89 5.34 9.62 5.64
N TRP A 90 5.21 8.29 5.61
CA TRP A 90 4.45 7.57 6.63
C TRP A 90 4.97 7.84 8.04
N ALA A 91 6.29 7.80 8.25
CA ALA A 91 6.90 8.03 9.56
C ALA A 91 6.64 9.47 10.08
N ILE A 92 6.69 10.46 9.19
CA ILE A 92 6.37 11.86 9.51
C ILE A 92 4.90 11.99 9.94
N LEU A 93 3.97 11.45 9.14
CA LEU A 93 2.54 11.51 9.45
C LEU A 93 2.20 10.73 10.72
N TYR A 94 2.85 9.58 10.93
CA TYR A 94 2.76 8.82 12.17
C TYR A 94 3.26 9.64 13.37
N ALA A 95 4.36 10.36 13.24
CA ALA A 95 4.85 11.24 14.30
C ALA A 95 3.85 12.35 14.63
N CYS A 96 3.12 12.89 13.64
CA CYS A 96 2.04 13.86 13.87
C CYS A 96 0.82 13.28 14.57
N LEU A 97 0.58 11.96 14.46
CA LEU A 97 -0.50 11.25 15.14
C LEU A 97 -0.22 10.96 16.62
N ILE A 98 1.05 11.07 17.07
CA ILE A 98 1.40 10.85 18.48
C ILE A 98 0.77 11.97 19.31
N PRO A 99 -0.15 11.64 20.23
CA PRO A 99 -0.90 12.63 20.99
C PRO A 99 -0.02 13.39 21.99
N GLY A 100 -0.40 14.63 22.30
CA GLY A 100 0.28 15.46 23.31
C GLY A 100 1.20 16.54 22.72
N LYS A 101 0.94 16.97 21.48
CA LYS A 101 1.74 17.96 20.76
C LYS A 101 0.98 19.28 20.54
N GLY A 102 -0.10 19.51 21.28
CA GLY A 102 -0.84 20.78 21.30
C GLY A 102 -1.62 21.00 20.01
N VAL A 103 -1.10 21.83 19.10
CA VAL A 103 -1.80 22.17 17.85
C VAL A 103 -1.99 20.97 16.92
N LEU A 104 -1.09 19.99 16.98
CA LEU A 104 -1.17 18.77 16.17
C LEU A 104 -2.30 17.82 16.62
N ASP A 105 -2.82 18.00 17.84
CA ASP A 105 -3.95 17.21 18.32
C ASP A 105 -5.27 17.64 17.66
N LYS A 106 -5.30 18.79 16.98
CA LYS A 106 -6.50 19.31 16.31
C LYS A 106 -6.73 18.60 14.96
N GLY A 107 -7.91 17.99 14.80
CA GLY A 107 -8.29 17.25 13.58
C GLY A 107 -8.10 18.03 12.27
N PRO A 108 -8.57 19.29 12.15
CA PRO A 108 -8.39 20.09 10.94
C PRO A 108 -6.92 20.38 10.61
N VAL A 109 -6.10 20.64 11.63
CA VAL A 109 -4.64 20.87 11.47
C VAL A 109 -3.98 19.60 10.93
N LEU A 110 -4.32 18.45 11.50
CA LEU A 110 -3.80 17.16 11.03
C LEU A 110 -4.23 16.86 9.58
N ALA A 111 -5.48 17.16 9.22
CA ALA A 111 -5.96 16.99 7.85
C ALA A 111 -5.19 17.89 6.86
N ALA A 112 -4.94 19.15 7.22
CA ALA A 112 -4.14 20.07 6.40
C ALA A 112 -2.70 19.57 6.24
N ILE A 113 -2.06 19.10 7.32
CA ILE A 113 -0.72 18.51 7.27
C ILE A 113 -0.70 17.29 6.34
N TYR A 114 -1.68 16.39 6.47
CA TYR A 114 -1.79 15.20 5.61
C TYR A 114 -1.90 15.59 4.14
N ALA A 115 -2.76 16.54 3.81
CA ALA A 115 -2.93 17.01 2.43
C ALA A 115 -1.63 17.60 1.87
N VAL A 116 -1.00 18.52 2.60
CA VAL A 116 0.24 19.18 2.18
C VAL A 116 1.37 18.15 2.00
N VAL A 117 1.56 17.26 2.97
CA VAL A 117 2.63 16.25 2.92
C VAL A 117 2.43 15.27 1.77
N ILE A 118 1.20 14.83 1.48
CA ILE A 118 0.93 13.94 0.34
C ILE A 118 1.20 14.63 -0.99
N VAL A 119 0.82 15.91 -1.13
CA VAL A 119 1.12 16.69 -2.34
C VAL A 119 2.62 16.84 -2.53
N ILE A 120 3.36 17.17 -1.47
CA ILE A 120 4.83 17.28 -1.51
C ILE A 120 5.46 15.93 -1.85
N ALA A 121 4.98 14.83 -1.26
CA ALA A 121 5.47 13.49 -1.54
C ALA A 121 5.26 13.09 -3.01
N ALA A 122 4.07 13.34 -3.55
CA ALA A 122 3.77 13.09 -4.95
C ALA A 122 4.62 13.96 -5.88
N TRP A 123 4.76 15.25 -5.56
CA TRP A 123 5.62 16.17 -6.31
C TRP A 123 7.10 15.74 -6.29
N LEU A 124 7.62 15.35 -5.13
CA LEU A 124 9.00 14.90 -4.97
C LEU A 124 9.24 13.57 -5.70
N PHE A 125 8.26 12.65 -5.64
CA PHE A 125 8.29 11.42 -6.42
C PHE A 125 8.35 11.71 -7.92
N LEU A 126 7.55 12.65 -8.42
CA LEU A 126 7.59 13.06 -9.82
C LEU A 126 8.93 13.73 -10.17
N CYS A 127 9.43 14.67 -9.36
CA CYS A 127 10.70 15.35 -9.62
C CYS A 127 11.88 14.39 -9.75
N TRP A 128 11.87 13.29 -9.02
CA TRP A 128 12.94 12.30 -9.07
C TRP A 128 12.72 11.19 -10.09
N ASN A 129 11.52 11.05 -10.67
CA ASN A 129 11.21 9.91 -11.54
C ASN A 129 10.61 10.31 -12.88
N ASN A 130 10.39 11.59 -13.16
CA ASN A 130 9.91 12.09 -14.45
C ASN A 130 11.06 12.79 -15.18
N HIS A 131 11.74 12.06 -16.05
CA HIS A 131 12.81 12.57 -16.90
C HIS A 131 12.38 12.62 -18.38
N GLY A 132 11.09 12.43 -18.67
CA GLY A 132 10.46 12.64 -19.98
C GLY A 132 10.34 11.40 -20.87
N TRP A 133 10.75 10.22 -20.39
CA TRP A 133 10.67 8.93 -21.10
C TRP A 133 9.79 7.91 -20.37
N GLU A 134 9.34 8.23 -19.16
CA GLU A 134 8.52 7.37 -18.34
C GLU A 134 7.06 7.39 -18.80
N SER A 135 6.41 6.24 -18.71
CA SER A 135 4.98 6.13 -19.04
C SER A 135 4.09 6.75 -17.95
N ASN A 136 2.93 7.27 -18.36
CA ASN A 136 1.87 7.72 -17.45
C ASN A 136 1.53 6.69 -16.37
N ARG A 137 1.52 5.41 -16.77
CA ARG A 137 1.18 4.28 -15.91
C ARG A 137 2.20 4.14 -14.77
N LEU A 138 3.50 4.24 -15.07
CA LEU A 138 4.56 4.13 -14.07
C LEU A 138 4.43 5.23 -13.01
N LEU A 139 4.26 6.48 -13.44
CA LEU A 139 4.21 7.63 -12.53
C LEU A 139 2.91 7.65 -11.71
N SER A 140 1.77 7.36 -12.35
CA SER A 140 0.46 7.27 -11.68
C SER A 140 0.43 6.15 -10.64
N ILE A 141 0.90 4.94 -11.00
CA ILE A 141 0.99 3.81 -10.06
C ILE A 141 2.02 4.09 -8.97
N GLY A 142 3.11 4.79 -9.26
CA GLY A 142 4.09 5.19 -8.25
C GLY A 142 3.51 6.11 -7.17
N ILE A 143 2.56 6.99 -7.53
CA ILE A 143 1.85 7.83 -6.56
C ILE A 143 0.74 7.03 -5.86
N GLY A 144 -0.16 6.42 -6.61
CA GLY A 144 -1.30 5.67 -6.05
C GLY A 144 -0.87 4.47 -5.20
N GLY A 145 0.13 3.71 -5.67
CA GLY A 145 0.74 2.60 -4.94
C GLY A 145 1.49 3.07 -3.68
N GLY A 146 2.07 4.26 -3.70
CA GLY A 146 2.72 4.86 -2.54
C GLY A 146 1.74 5.21 -1.43
N ILE A 147 0.60 5.79 -1.81
CA ILE A 147 -0.53 6.03 -0.89
C ILE A 147 -1.04 4.69 -0.32
N SER A 148 -1.17 3.64 -1.15
CA SER A 148 -1.55 2.29 -0.71
C SER A 148 -0.54 1.66 0.26
N TRP A 149 0.76 1.84 0.01
CA TRP A 149 1.82 1.38 0.90
C TRP A 149 1.69 1.98 2.30
N MET A 150 1.47 3.30 2.37
CA MET A 150 1.21 3.98 3.64
C MET A 150 -0.06 3.48 4.33
N MET A 151 -1.14 3.25 3.56
CA MET A 151 -2.39 2.72 4.10
C MET A 151 -2.18 1.33 4.73
N MET A 152 -1.39 0.47 4.10
CA MET A 152 -1.01 -0.83 4.66
C MET A 152 -0.24 -0.67 5.99
N LEU A 153 0.75 0.23 6.05
CA LEU A 153 1.51 0.52 7.28
C LEU A 153 0.61 1.09 8.39
N ASN A 154 -0.38 1.91 8.05
CA ASN A 154 -1.40 2.40 8.97
C ASN A 154 -2.24 1.25 9.57
N VAL A 155 -2.69 0.29 8.76
CA VAL A 155 -3.48 -0.85 9.24
C VAL A 155 -2.64 -1.77 10.12
N TRP A 156 -1.53 -2.29 9.58
CA TRP A 156 -0.75 -3.34 10.23
C TRP A 156 0.22 -2.81 11.29
N GLY A 157 0.76 -1.62 11.08
CA GLY A 157 1.72 -0.98 11.97
C GLY A 157 1.08 -0.22 13.13
N VAL A 158 -0.11 0.36 12.94
CA VAL A 158 -0.74 1.26 13.94
C VAL A 158 -2.06 0.69 14.44
N ILE A 159 -3.08 0.62 13.58
CA ILE A 159 -4.47 0.30 13.96
C ILE A 159 -4.54 -1.07 14.63
N TRP A 160 -4.00 -2.10 13.97
CA TRP A 160 -4.07 -3.46 14.49
C TRP A 160 -3.33 -3.63 15.83
N ARG A 161 -2.15 -2.99 15.97
CA ARG A 161 -1.37 -3.05 17.22
C ARG A 161 -2.11 -2.40 18.38
N ILE A 162 -2.79 -1.27 18.13
CA ILE A 162 -3.61 -0.59 19.12
C ILE A 162 -4.85 -1.41 19.47
N GLN A 163 -5.58 -1.88 18.46
CA GLN A 163 -6.81 -2.67 18.66
C GLN A 163 -6.53 -3.92 19.48
N LYS A 164 -5.44 -4.66 19.20
CA LYS A 164 -5.03 -5.79 20.04
C LYS A 164 -4.85 -5.39 21.51
N ARG A 165 -4.18 -4.27 21.80
CA ARG A 165 -4.00 -3.79 23.18
C ARG A 165 -5.30 -3.38 23.84
N LEU A 166 -6.17 -2.66 23.13
CA LEU A 166 -7.48 -2.23 23.64
C LEU A 166 -8.39 -3.43 23.95
N ILE A 167 -8.41 -4.44 23.07
CA ILE A 167 -9.17 -5.67 23.29
C ILE A 167 -8.67 -6.40 24.54
N LEU A 168 -7.34 -6.51 24.69
CA LEU A 168 -6.74 -7.14 25.88
C LEU A 168 -7.15 -6.43 27.18
N TRP A 169 -7.06 -5.09 27.24
CA TRP A 169 -7.47 -4.35 28.44
C TRP A 169 -8.97 -4.41 28.69
N THR A 170 -9.79 -4.38 27.65
CA THR A 170 -11.25 -4.49 27.78
C THR A 170 -11.64 -5.88 28.31
N ARG A 171 -11.00 -6.94 27.82
CA ARG A 171 -11.20 -8.31 28.29
C ARG A 171 -10.78 -8.47 29.75
N ASP A 172 -9.62 -7.93 30.11
CA ASP A 172 -9.08 -8.02 31.48
C ASP A 172 -9.95 -7.23 32.47
N ASN A 173 -10.40 -6.04 32.09
CA ASN A 173 -11.37 -5.28 32.89
C ASN A 173 -12.69 -6.05 33.08
N ALA A 174 -13.21 -6.68 32.03
CA ALA A 174 -14.45 -7.44 32.09
C ALA A 174 -14.34 -8.73 32.92
N THR A 175 -13.16 -9.37 32.94
CA THR A 175 -12.95 -10.66 33.61
C THR A 175 -12.47 -10.47 35.05
N ASN A 176 -11.55 -9.55 35.27
CA ASN A 176 -10.79 -9.38 36.51
C ASN A 176 -11.05 -8.04 37.22
N GLY A 177 -11.88 -7.16 36.64
CA GLY A 177 -12.15 -5.83 37.20
C GLY A 177 -10.97 -4.87 37.15
N THR A 178 -9.90 -5.19 36.41
CA THR A 178 -8.70 -4.35 36.34
C THR A 178 -9.02 -2.99 35.70
N PRO A 179 -8.58 -1.87 36.28
CA PRO A 179 -8.85 -0.55 35.70
C PRO A 179 -8.24 -0.39 34.30
N ILE A 180 -9.01 0.13 33.35
CA ILE A 180 -8.51 0.42 32.01
C ILE A 180 -7.47 1.56 32.09
N PRO A 181 -6.25 1.40 31.54
CA PRO A 181 -5.22 2.44 31.61
C PRO A 181 -5.65 3.74 30.91
N GLU A 182 -5.33 4.91 31.47
CA GLU A 182 -5.69 6.22 30.86
C GLU A 182 -5.12 6.41 29.45
N LYS A 183 -3.94 5.84 29.16
CA LYS A 183 -3.33 5.82 27.82
C LYS A 183 -4.20 5.15 26.75
N SER A 184 -5.17 4.32 27.14
CA SER A 184 -6.13 3.67 26.22
C SER A 184 -6.91 4.68 25.38
N LYS A 185 -7.36 5.80 25.97
CA LYS A 185 -8.11 6.85 25.30
C LYS A 185 -7.28 7.50 24.19
N ALA A 186 -6.03 7.82 24.49
CA ALA A 186 -5.09 8.41 23.55
C ALA A 186 -4.78 7.46 22.37
N MET A 187 -4.59 6.16 22.66
CA MET A 187 -4.41 5.14 21.62
C MET A 187 -5.66 4.93 20.77
N ALA A 188 -6.85 4.88 21.37
CA ALA A 188 -8.12 4.74 20.65
C ALA A 188 -8.33 5.91 19.68
N ARG A 189 -8.04 7.15 20.12
CA ARG A 189 -8.05 8.34 19.25
C ARG A 189 -7.06 8.19 18.09
N MET A 190 -5.84 7.75 18.35
CA MET A 190 -4.83 7.54 17.29
C MET A 190 -5.31 6.52 16.26
N ALA A 191 -5.87 5.38 16.69
CA ALA A 191 -6.44 4.38 15.78
C ALA A 191 -7.61 4.94 14.96
N PHE A 192 -8.50 5.73 15.58
CA PHE A 192 -9.62 6.37 14.90
C PHE A 192 -9.16 7.36 13.82
N LEU A 193 -8.25 8.27 14.16
CA LEU A 193 -7.71 9.25 13.21
C LEU A 193 -6.96 8.56 12.05
N THR A 194 -6.19 7.53 12.36
CA THR A 194 -5.48 6.72 11.36
C THR A 194 -6.45 6.00 10.42
N SER A 195 -7.55 5.44 10.95
CA SER A 195 -8.60 4.79 10.16
C SER A 195 -9.30 5.77 9.22
N ARG A 196 -9.62 6.98 9.71
CA ARG A 196 -10.20 8.04 8.86
C ARG A 196 -9.24 8.48 7.77
N ALA A 197 -7.96 8.65 8.08
CA ALA A 197 -6.96 8.98 7.08
C ALA A 197 -6.89 7.91 5.98
N ASN A 198 -6.92 6.62 6.33
CA ASN A 198 -6.97 5.53 5.34
C ASN A 198 -8.22 5.59 4.46
N ALA A 199 -9.39 5.86 5.05
CA ALA A 199 -10.61 6.02 4.27
C ALA A 199 -10.49 7.16 3.26
N PHE A 200 -9.98 8.33 3.68
CA PHE A 200 -9.76 9.46 2.77
C PHE A 200 -8.70 9.17 1.71
N PHE A 201 -7.59 8.52 2.07
CA PHE A 201 -6.52 8.15 1.15
C PHE A 201 -6.94 7.13 0.08
N SER A 202 -7.98 6.33 0.34
CA SER A 202 -8.53 5.43 -0.67
C SER A 202 -9.04 6.17 -1.92
N ILE A 203 -9.53 7.41 -1.77
CA ILE A 203 -10.06 8.21 -2.88
C ILE A 203 -8.97 8.60 -3.88
N PRO A 204 -7.89 9.32 -3.49
CA PRO A 204 -6.82 9.66 -4.42
C PRO A 204 -6.10 8.42 -4.92
N MET A 205 -5.97 7.37 -4.11
CA MET A 205 -5.41 6.09 -4.54
C MET A 205 -6.19 5.48 -5.72
N LEU A 206 -7.52 5.36 -5.58
CA LEU A 206 -8.38 4.84 -6.64
C LEU A 206 -8.35 5.73 -7.89
N PHE A 207 -8.31 7.04 -7.70
CA PHE A 207 -8.12 7.99 -8.79
C PHE A 207 -6.84 7.71 -9.58
N PHE A 208 -5.69 7.59 -8.91
CA PHE A 208 -4.41 7.32 -9.59
C PHE A 208 -4.34 5.94 -10.24
N MET A 209 -5.04 4.94 -9.70
CA MET A 209 -5.20 3.65 -10.37
C MET A 209 -5.99 3.74 -11.67
N GLY A 210 -7.09 4.50 -11.69
CA GLY A 210 -7.86 4.77 -12.91
C GLY A 210 -7.07 5.60 -13.92
N ALA A 211 -6.43 6.68 -13.45
CA ALA A 211 -5.64 7.58 -14.28
C ALA A 211 -4.49 6.86 -14.98
N ALA A 212 -3.86 5.87 -14.33
CA ALA A 212 -2.75 5.11 -14.89
C ALA A 212 -3.05 4.46 -16.26
N SER A 213 -4.31 4.16 -16.57
CA SER A 213 -4.70 3.53 -17.85
C SER A 213 -5.67 4.37 -18.69
N HIS A 214 -6.35 5.36 -18.09
CA HIS A 214 -7.46 6.06 -18.75
C HIS A 214 -7.31 7.58 -18.80
N TYR A 215 -6.31 8.15 -18.13
CA TYR A 215 -6.09 9.59 -18.10
C TYR A 215 -4.58 9.89 -18.17
N PRO A 216 -4.02 10.06 -19.38
CA PRO A 216 -2.60 10.39 -19.55
C PRO A 216 -2.34 11.81 -19.03
N MET A 217 -1.90 11.88 -17.78
CA MET A 217 -1.64 13.13 -17.05
C MET A 217 -0.16 13.31 -16.69
N PHE A 218 0.62 12.24 -16.76
CA PHE A 218 2.08 12.22 -16.57
C PHE A 218 2.75 11.50 -17.75
N GLY A 219 4.03 11.79 -18.01
CA GLY A 219 4.82 11.05 -19.00
C GLY A 219 4.32 11.18 -20.45
N LYS A 220 4.98 10.47 -21.37
CA LYS A 220 4.52 10.32 -22.77
C LYS A 220 3.86 8.96 -23.00
#